data_AF-A0A6C8GAV5-F1
#
_entry.id   AF-A0A6C8GAV5-F1
#
_cell.length_a   1.000
_cell.length_b   1.000
_cell.length_c   1.000
_cell.angle_alpha   90.00
_cell.angle_beta   90.00
_cell.angle_gamma   90.00
#
_symmetry.space_group_name_H-M   'P 1'
#
loop_
_entity.id
_entity.type
_entity.pdbx_description
1 polymer ?
#
loop_
_entity_poly.entity_id
_entity_poly.type
_entity_poly.pdbx_seq_one_letter_code
_entity_poly.pdbx_strand_id
1 'polypeptide(L)'
;MYKKIVILVITLIIIFCSGGWYMHKSQQQMAILVISDSENDLDYPNKRKWFDASRWLSTSQYIKIDDFYLLNLKYHPVDNVNDAGIIVILHFAIRDAIKKFPELLKLSQMDNKEFFHFMQNKLSNEYLRTKFNEDTLEPTDDYFLFFFTYNEISYEVELLRKVTDHGIIFVPYGYQINKKGDWHRRHPSTYSYFNDSHSN
;
A
#
# COMPACT_ATOMS: atom_id res chain seq x y z
N MET A 1 25.73 34.41 -38.67
CA MET A 1 24.54 34.49 -37.80
C MET A 1 23.70 33.21 -37.87
N TYR A 2 23.33 32.75 -39.07
CA TYR A 2 22.56 31.51 -39.30
C TYR A 2 23.12 30.24 -38.62
N LYS A 3 24.43 29.96 -38.74
CA LYS A 3 25.05 28.79 -38.08
C LYS A 3 24.89 28.79 -36.55
N LYS A 4 24.94 29.96 -35.89
CA LYS A 4 24.77 30.06 -34.43
C LYS A 4 23.32 29.80 -34.00
N ILE A 5 22.35 30.24 -34.81
CA ILE A 5 20.92 29.97 -34.59
C ILE A 5 20.62 28.48 -34.79
N VAL A 6 21.17 27.86 -35.85
CA VAL A 6 21.01 26.41 -36.09
C VAL A 6 21.58 25.58 -34.94
N ILE A 7 22.77 25.92 -34.45
CA ILE A 7 23.37 25.24 -33.29
C ILE A 7 22.48 25.40 -32.05
N LEU A 8 21.99 26.60 -31.75
CA LEU A 8 21.10 26.85 -30.61
C LEU A 8 19.81 26.02 -30.68
N VAL A 9 19.18 25.95 -31.86
CA VAL A 9 17.96 25.17 -32.09
C VAL A 9 18.23 23.68 -31.89
N ILE A 10 19.34 23.15 -32.41
CA ILE A 10 19.72 21.74 -32.20
C ILE A 10 19.95 21.45 -30.72
N THR A 11 20.66 22.33 -30.00
CA THR A 11 20.90 22.16 -28.56
C THR A 11 19.60 22.14 -27.77
N LEU A 12 18.64 23.03 -28.09
CA LEU A 12 17.32 23.02 -27.44
C LEU A 12 16.58 21.71 -27.69
N ILE A 13 16.54 21.23 -28.94
CA ILE A 13 15.90 19.94 -29.28
C ILE A 13 16.54 18.80 -28.49
N ILE A 14 17.86 18.74 -28.39
CA ILE A 14 18.55 17.70 -27.61
C ILE A 14 18.13 17.77 -26.14
N ILE A 15 18.12 18.96 -25.53
CA ILE A 15 17.71 19.14 -24.13
C ILE A 15 16.25 18.67 -23.93
N PHE A 16 15.34 19.07 -24.82
CA PHE A 16 13.93 18.66 -24.74
C PHE A 16 13.76 17.14 -24.93
N CYS A 17 14.42 16.55 -25.92
CA CYS A 17 14.36 15.11 -26.16
C CYS A 17 14.97 14.29 -25.02
N SER A 18 16.12 14.71 -24.50
CA SER A 18 16.77 14.06 -23.35
C SER A 18 15.92 14.19 -22.08
N GLY A 19 15.33 15.36 -21.84
CA GLY A 19 14.41 15.57 -20.71
C GLY A 19 13.15 14.71 -20.82
N GLY A 20 12.52 14.69 -22.00
CA GLY A 20 11.33 13.87 -22.26
C GLY A 20 11.62 12.37 -22.12
N TRP A 21 12.77 11.91 -22.62
CA TRP A 21 13.20 10.52 -22.46
C TRP A 21 13.45 10.15 -20.99
N TYR A 22 14.11 11.04 -20.22
CA TYR A 22 14.34 10.83 -18.79
C TYR A 22 13.03 10.76 -18.01
N MET A 23 12.09 11.67 -18.28
CA MET A 23 10.76 11.65 -17.66
C MET A 23 9.98 10.39 -17.99
N HIS A 24 9.98 9.97 -19.27
CA HIS A 24 9.33 8.73 -19.69
C HIS A 24 9.93 7.51 -18.99
N LYS A 25 11.28 7.43 -18.91
CA LYS A 25 11.96 6.35 -18.19
C LYS A 25 11.60 6.36 -16.70
N SER A 26 11.60 7.53 -16.06
CA SER A 26 11.20 7.69 -14.65
C SER A 26 9.75 7.27 -14.40
N GLN A 27 8.84 7.50 -15.34
CA GLN A 27 7.46 7.04 -15.25
C GLN A 27 7.33 5.52 -15.31
N GLN A 28 8.26 4.83 -15.96
CA GLN A 28 8.23 3.37 -16.11
C GLN A 28 9.11 2.62 -15.09
N GLN A 29 9.89 3.34 -14.29
CA GLN A 29 10.73 2.75 -13.24
C GLN A 29 10.00 2.72 -11.91
N MET A 30 10.20 1.65 -11.16
CA MET A 30 9.73 1.50 -9.78
C MET A 30 10.89 1.05 -8.89
N ALA A 31 10.70 1.14 -7.59
CA ALA A 31 11.65 0.77 -6.58
C ALA A 31 11.05 -0.18 -5.57
N ILE A 32 11.90 -1.05 -5.04
CA ILE A 32 11.65 -1.83 -3.82
C ILE A 32 12.69 -1.47 -2.76
N LEU A 33 12.36 -1.73 -1.50
CA LEU A 33 13.32 -1.70 -0.40
C LEU A 33 13.87 -3.12 -0.22
N VAL A 34 15.19 -3.25 -0.21
CA VAL A 34 15.89 -4.51 0.05
C VAL A 34 16.82 -4.33 1.25
N ILE A 35 17.03 -5.40 2.01
CA ILE A 35 17.99 -5.38 3.12
C ILE A 35 19.37 -5.05 2.55
N SER A 36 20.06 -4.10 3.17
CA SER A 36 21.42 -3.73 2.77
C SER A 36 22.38 -4.89 3.05
N ASP A 37 23.34 -5.11 2.16
CA ASP A 37 24.30 -6.22 2.28
C ASP A 37 25.25 -6.03 3.48
N SER A 38 25.36 -4.80 4.01
CA SER A 38 26.25 -4.44 5.10
C SER A 38 25.66 -3.36 6.02
N GLU A 39 25.96 -3.43 7.31
CA GLU A 39 25.67 -2.36 8.29
C GLU A 39 26.42 -1.05 8.01
N ASN A 40 27.49 -1.12 7.21
CA ASN A 40 28.29 0.04 6.82
C ASN A 40 27.78 0.71 5.53
N ASP A 41 26.74 0.17 4.88
CA ASP A 41 26.13 0.84 3.74
C ASP A 41 25.48 2.14 4.19
N LEU A 42 25.64 3.20 3.37
CA LEU A 42 24.99 4.49 3.60
C LEU A 42 23.46 4.38 3.70
N ASP A 43 22.90 3.36 3.05
CA ASP A 43 21.47 3.10 3.00
C ASP A 43 21.03 2.03 4.03
N TYR A 44 21.84 1.71 5.06
CA TYR A 44 21.42 0.80 6.12
C TYR A 44 20.21 1.36 6.92
N PRO A 45 19.20 0.54 7.27
CA PRO A 45 19.10 -0.90 7.08
C PRO A 45 18.54 -1.36 5.73
N ASN A 46 17.93 -0.46 4.94
CA ASN A 46 17.26 -0.82 3.69
C ASN A 46 17.68 0.07 2.53
N LYS A 47 18.19 -0.57 1.46
CA LYS A 47 18.57 0.09 0.22
C LYS A 47 17.42 0.12 -0.78
N ARG A 48 17.34 1.21 -1.54
CA ARG A 48 16.43 1.33 -2.68
C ARG A 48 17.00 0.59 -3.90
N LYS A 49 16.27 -0.40 -4.42
CA LYS A 49 16.60 -1.10 -5.67
C LYS A 49 15.59 -0.74 -6.75
N TRP A 50 16.07 -0.05 -7.78
CA TRP A 50 15.28 0.33 -8.96
C TRP A 50 15.18 -0.81 -9.96
N PHE A 51 14.02 -0.94 -10.61
CA PHE A 51 13.80 -1.89 -11.70
C PHE A 51 12.86 -1.31 -12.76
N ASP A 52 12.85 -1.95 -13.93
CA ASP A 52 11.94 -1.61 -15.03
C ASP A 52 10.56 -2.23 -14.78
N ALA A 53 9.55 -1.38 -14.59
CA ALA A 53 8.17 -1.77 -14.36
C ALA A 53 7.28 -1.53 -15.59
N SER A 54 7.87 -1.31 -16.77
CA SER A 54 7.14 -1.04 -18.02
C SER A 54 6.07 -2.08 -18.33
N ARG A 55 6.30 -3.34 -17.99
CA ARG A 55 5.33 -4.44 -18.17
C ARG A 55 3.98 -4.15 -17.52
N TRP A 56 3.97 -3.52 -16.34
CA TRP A 56 2.75 -3.22 -15.59
C TRP A 56 2.26 -1.80 -15.90
N LEU A 57 3.18 -0.83 -15.98
CA LEU A 57 2.88 0.59 -16.16
C LEU A 57 2.50 1.00 -17.60
N SER A 58 2.73 0.12 -18.58
CA SER A 58 2.20 0.28 -19.95
C SER A 58 0.72 -0.11 -20.06
N THR A 59 0.15 -0.74 -19.04
CA THR A 59 -1.26 -1.15 -19.02
C THR A 59 -2.11 -0.09 -18.33
N SER A 60 -3.41 -0.02 -18.67
CA SER A 60 -4.35 0.84 -17.96
C SER A 60 -4.78 0.29 -16.60
N GLN A 61 -4.30 -0.90 -16.20
CA GLN A 61 -4.68 -1.53 -14.93
C GLN A 61 -3.95 -0.89 -13.75
N TYR A 62 -2.71 -0.43 -13.95
CA TYR A 62 -1.88 0.09 -12.88
C TYR A 62 -1.61 1.58 -13.08
N ILE A 63 -1.92 2.38 -12.06
CA ILE A 63 -1.58 3.81 -12.04
C ILE A 63 -0.44 3.99 -11.06
N LYS A 64 0.70 4.53 -11.51
CA LYS A 64 1.82 4.87 -10.64
C LYS A 64 1.41 5.96 -9.66
N ILE A 65 1.55 5.70 -8.37
CA ILE A 65 1.28 6.68 -7.30
C ILE A 65 2.58 7.41 -6.96
N ASP A 66 3.61 6.65 -6.60
CA ASP A 66 4.98 7.10 -6.34
C ASP A 66 5.98 6.02 -6.79
N ASP A 67 7.23 6.11 -6.35
CA ASP A 67 8.28 5.15 -6.73
C ASP A 67 8.06 3.73 -6.19
N PHE A 68 7.20 3.52 -5.20
CA PHE A 68 7.01 2.25 -4.49
C PHE A 68 5.61 1.67 -4.64
N TYR A 69 4.61 2.53 -4.83
CA TYR A 69 3.20 2.14 -4.83
C TYR A 69 2.52 2.39 -6.18
N LEU A 70 1.61 1.46 -6.48
CA LEU A 70 0.69 1.51 -7.61
C LEU A 70 -0.75 1.44 -7.10
N LEU A 71 -1.67 2.04 -7.85
CA LEU A 71 -3.09 1.74 -7.74
C LEU A 71 -3.43 0.64 -8.75
N ASN A 72 -3.89 -0.53 -8.29
CA ASN A 72 -4.36 -1.62 -9.15
C ASN A 72 -5.87 -1.53 -9.34
N LEU A 73 -6.31 -1.08 -10.52
CA LEU A 73 -7.73 -0.91 -10.84
C LEU A 73 -8.49 -2.23 -11.02
N LYS A 74 -7.78 -3.36 -11.09
CA LYS A 74 -8.35 -4.71 -11.15
C LYS A 74 -7.83 -5.56 -9.99
N TYR A 75 -7.77 -4.97 -8.80
CA TYR A 75 -7.39 -5.69 -7.59
C TYR A 75 -8.38 -6.83 -7.30
N HIS A 76 -7.89 -7.91 -6.70
CA HIS A 76 -8.75 -8.95 -6.17
C HIS A 76 -9.34 -8.47 -4.83
N PRO A 77 -10.67 -8.43 -4.66
CA PRO A 77 -11.27 -8.08 -3.37
C PRO A 77 -10.90 -9.11 -2.29
N VAL A 78 -11.22 -8.81 -1.04
CA VAL A 78 -11.08 -9.79 0.04
C VAL A 78 -12.35 -10.63 0.08
N ASP A 79 -12.22 -11.92 -0.27
CA ASP A 79 -13.37 -12.83 -0.42
C ASP A 79 -14.14 -13.01 0.90
N ASN A 80 -13.44 -13.14 2.01
CA ASN A 80 -14.03 -13.27 3.34
C ASN A 80 -13.33 -12.35 4.34
N VAL A 81 -13.96 -11.22 4.65
CA VAL A 81 -13.45 -10.27 5.67
C VAL A 81 -13.46 -10.84 7.09
N ASN A 82 -14.22 -11.91 7.33
CA ASN A 82 -14.27 -12.64 8.60
C ASN A 82 -13.34 -13.87 8.60
N ASP A 83 -12.34 -13.92 7.71
CA ASP A 83 -11.35 -14.98 7.70
C ASP A 83 -10.58 -15.04 9.04
N ALA A 84 -10.30 -16.25 9.51
CA ALA A 84 -9.66 -16.45 10.81
C ALA A 84 -8.28 -15.79 10.90
N GLY A 85 -7.50 -15.77 9.80
CA GLY A 85 -6.21 -15.09 9.74
C GLY A 85 -6.35 -13.58 9.92
N ILE A 86 -7.33 -12.96 9.24
CA ILE A 86 -7.63 -11.53 9.38
C ILE A 86 -8.03 -11.19 10.82
N ILE A 87 -8.94 -11.98 11.40
CA ILE A 87 -9.39 -11.80 12.78
C ILE A 87 -8.21 -11.88 13.77
N VAL A 88 -7.35 -12.88 13.64
CA VAL A 88 -6.20 -13.05 14.53
C VAL A 88 -5.27 -11.84 14.47
N ILE A 89 -4.95 -11.36 13.26
CA ILE A 89 -4.11 -10.18 13.07
C ILE A 89 -4.76 -8.91 13.62
N LEU A 90 -6.06 -8.74 13.41
CA LEU A 90 -6.81 -7.62 13.99
C LEU A 90 -6.75 -7.65 15.52
N HIS A 91 -6.88 -8.84 16.12
CA HIS A 91 -6.81 -8.99 17.57
C HIS A 91 -5.43 -8.60 18.12
N PHE A 92 -4.35 -8.99 17.43
CA PHE A 92 -2.99 -8.55 17.77
C PHE A 92 -2.86 -7.03 17.67
N ALA A 93 -3.34 -6.41 16.59
CA ALA A 93 -3.31 -4.96 16.44
C ALA A 93 -4.10 -4.24 17.56
N ILE A 94 -5.22 -4.80 18.02
CA ILE A 94 -6.00 -4.27 19.14
C ILE A 94 -5.22 -4.31 20.44
N ARG A 95 -4.51 -5.42 20.72
CA ARG A 95 -3.69 -5.55 21.93
C ARG A 95 -2.57 -4.51 21.97
N ASP A 96 -1.91 -4.25 20.84
CA ASP A 96 -0.86 -3.25 20.75
C ASP A 96 -1.40 -1.81 20.89
N ALA A 97 -2.67 -1.60 20.53
CA ALA A 97 -3.30 -0.28 20.54
C ALA A 97 -3.89 0.14 21.90
N ILE A 98 -3.95 -0.73 22.92
CA ILE A 98 -4.60 -0.44 24.22
C ILE A 98 -4.05 0.83 24.87
N LYS A 99 -2.73 1.07 24.77
CA LYS A 99 -2.12 2.30 25.34
C LYS A 99 -2.70 3.58 24.73
N LYS A 100 -3.07 3.53 23.44
CA LYS A 100 -3.63 4.64 22.68
C LYS A 100 -5.15 4.70 22.81
N PHE A 101 -5.82 3.55 22.87
CA PHE A 101 -7.27 3.41 22.99
C PHE A 101 -7.62 2.45 24.14
N PRO A 102 -7.57 2.92 25.40
CA PRO A 102 -7.85 2.08 26.57
C PRO A 102 -9.25 1.47 26.56
N GLU A 103 -10.21 2.08 25.87
CA GLU A 103 -11.56 1.55 25.69
C GLU A 103 -11.60 0.18 24.97
N LEU A 104 -10.56 -0.14 24.18
CA LEU A 104 -10.44 -1.43 23.50
C LEU A 104 -9.96 -2.56 24.42
N LEU A 105 -9.67 -2.30 25.70
CA LEU A 105 -9.13 -3.28 26.64
C LEU A 105 -9.99 -4.55 26.71
N LYS A 106 -11.32 -4.42 26.74
CA LYS A 106 -12.22 -5.58 26.80
C LYS A 106 -12.06 -6.48 25.57
N LEU A 107 -11.92 -5.91 24.37
CA LEU A 107 -11.69 -6.69 23.16
C LEU A 107 -10.34 -7.39 23.20
N SER A 108 -9.30 -6.70 23.67
CA SER A 108 -7.93 -7.23 23.72
C SER A 108 -7.76 -8.44 24.66
N GLN A 109 -8.62 -8.52 25.67
CA GLN A 109 -8.62 -9.54 26.72
C GLN A 109 -9.43 -10.78 26.36
N MET A 110 -10.25 -10.73 25.30
CA MET A 110 -10.97 -11.89 24.79
C MET A 110 -9.95 -12.97 24.39
N ASP A 111 -10.34 -14.23 24.49
CA ASP A 111 -9.59 -15.28 23.79
C ASP A 111 -9.88 -15.21 22.27
N ASN A 112 -9.07 -15.90 21.46
CA ASN A 112 -9.21 -15.81 19.99
C ASN A 112 -10.56 -16.33 19.48
N LYS A 113 -11.18 -17.29 20.15
CA LYS A 113 -12.46 -17.86 19.75
C LYS A 113 -13.60 -16.90 20.09
N GLU A 114 -13.59 -16.35 21.30
CA GLU A 114 -14.54 -15.32 21.71
C GLU A 114 -14.44 -14.09 20.80
N PHE A 115 -13.22 -13.60 20.57
CA PHE A 115 -12.98 -12.46 19.69
C PHE A 115 -13.45 -12.72 18.26
N PHE A 116 -13.16 -13.91 17.71
CA PHE A 116 -13.64 -14.30 16.38
C PHE A 116 -15.15 -14.23 16.29
N HIS A 117 -15.88 -14.84 17.22
CA HIS A 117 -17.34 -14.77 17.25
C HIS A 117 -17.86 -13.35 17.46
N PHE A 118 -17.20 -12.57 18.31
CA PHE A 118 -17.59 -11.18 18.56
C PHE A 118 -17.48 -10.31 17.30
N MET A 119 -16.45 -10.52 16.48
CA MET A 119 -16.16 -9.69 15.30
C MET A 119 -16.90 -10.12 14.04
N GLN A 120 -17.51 -11.30 14.03
CA GLN A 120 -18.27 -11.77 12.87
C GLN A 120 -19.28 -10.72 12.40
N ASN A 121 -19.22 -10.39 11.12
CA ASN A 121 -20.10 -9.43 10.44
C ASN A 121 -19.98 -7.99 10.95
N LYS A 122 -18.94 -7.66 11.72
CA LYS A 122 -18.63 -6.29 12.18
C LYS A 122 -17.45 -5.67 11.44
N LEU A 123 -16.97 -6.35 10.41
CA LEU A 123 -15.83 -5.94 9.60
C LEU A 123 -16.26 -5.53 8.21
N SER A 124 -15.59 -4.51 7.71
CA SER A 124 -15.61 -4.10 6.31
C SER A 124 -14.19 -3.69 5.92
N ASN A 125 -13.94 -3.50 4.64
CA ASN A 125 -12.66 -2.98 4.19
C ASN A 125 -12.78 -2.11 2.94
N GLU A 126 -11.69 -1.40 2.68
CA GLU A 126 -11.44 -0.62 1.48
C GLU A 126 -10.07 -1.04 0.91
N TYR A 127 -9.96 -1.10 -0.42
CA TYR A 127 -8.68 -1.31 -1.07
C TYR A 127 -7.91 0.02 -1.16
N LEU A 128 -6.63 -0.02 -0.81
CA LEU A 128 -5.76 1.15 -0.84
C LEU A 128 -4.88 1.13 -2.09
N ARG A 129 -3.82 0.32 -2.07
CA ARG A 129 -2.75 0.35 -3.07
C ARG A 129 -2.02 -0.98 -3.11
N THR A 130 -1.16 -1.14 -4.09
CA THR A 130 -0.30 -2.32 -4.25
C THR A 130 1.15 -1.87 -4.24
N LYS A 131 2.03 -2.68 -3.63
CA LYS A 131 3.47 -2.60 -3.84
C LYS A 131 3.97 -3.81 -4.60
N PHE A 132 5.18 -3.68 -5.13
CA PHE A 132 5.89 -4.81 -5.71
C PHE A 132 6.42 -5.73 -4.62
N ASN A 133 6.23 -7.03 -4.82
CA ASN A 133 6.85 -8.06 -4.02
C ASN A 133 8.37 -8.02 -4.24
N GLU A 134 9.12 -8.07 -3.15
CA GLU A 134 10.56 -7.79 -3.13
C GLU A 134 11.37 -8.89 -3.85
N ASP A 135 10.84 -10.12 -3.93
CA ASP A 135 11.50 -11.27 -4.54
C ASP A 135 11.13 -11.42 -6.02
N THR A 136 9.85 -11.29 -6.35
CA THR A 136 9.33 -11.57 -7.70
C THR A 136 9.26 -10.34 -8.60
N LEU A 137 9.30 -9.15 -8.01
CA LEU A 137 9.05 -7.87 -8.70
C LEU A 137 7.69 -7.84 -9.39
N GLU A 138 6.70 -8.58 -8.89
CA GLU A 138 5.30 -8.48 -9.33
C GLU A 138 4.47 -7.64 -8.33
N PRO A 139 3.48 -6.86 -8.79
CA PRO A 139 2.64 -6.04 -7.93
C PRO A 139 1.53 -6.89 -7.30
N THR A 140 1.90 -7.65 -6.27
CA THR A 140 1.02 -8.64 -5.60
C THR A 140 0.76 -8.34 -4.12
N ASP A 141 1.50 -7.39 -3.55
CA ASP A 141 1.45 -7.05 -2.14
C ASP A 141 0.44 -5.91 -1.94
N ASP A 142 -0.80 -6.25 -1.62
CA ASP A 142 -1.94 -5.33 -1.60
C ASP A 142 -2.26 -4.80 -0.20
N TYR A 143 -2.47 -3.50 -0.10
CA TYR A 143 -2.86 -2.82 1.12
C TYR A 143 -4.38 -2.64 1.17
N PHE A 144 -4.95 -2.99 2.31
CA PHE A 144 -6.37 -2.82 2.60
C PHE A 144 -6.53 -2.07 3.92
N LEU A 145 -7.52 -1.18 3.98
CA LEU A 145 -7.95 -0.55 5.22
C LEU A 145 -9.15 -1.31 5.75
N PHE A 146 -8.99 -2.00 6.87
CA PHE A 146 -10.08 -2.71 7.54
C PHE A 146 -10.73 -1.80 8.57
N PHE A 147 -12.06 -1.86 8.66
CA PHE A 147 -12.86 -1.08 9.59
C PHE A 147 -13.64 -2.00 10.53
N PHE A 148 -13.70 -1.63 11.80
CA PHE A 148 -14.57 -2.25 12.78
C PHE A 148 -15.21 -1.22 13.71
N THR A 149 -16.35 -1.55 14.29
CA THR A 149 -17.04 -0.66 15.24
C THR A 149 -17.15 -1.32 16.60
N TYR A 150 -16.80 -0.57 17.64
CA TYR A 150 -16.90 -0.99 19.04
C TYR A 150 -17.40 0.17 19.89
N ASN A 151 -18.47 -0.06 20.67
CA ASN A 151 -19.13 0.96 21.49
C ASN A 151 -19.38 2.27 20.71
N GLU A 152 -19.99 2.17 19.53
CA GLU A 152 -20.33 3.30 18.64
C GLU A 152 -19.12 4.05 18.04
N ILE A 153 -17.89 3.64 18.35
CA ILE A 153 -16.67 4.20 17.76
C ILE A 153 -16.20 3.27 16.65
N SER A 154 -16.06 3.82 15.44
CA SER A 154 -15.44 3.11 14.33
C SER A 154 -13.93 3.33 14.32
N TYR A 155 -13.21 2.24 14.17
CA TYR A 155 -11.76 2.17 14.08
C TYR A 155 -11.34 1.67 12.71
N GLU A 156 -10.08 1.91 12.38
CA GLU A 156 -9.47 1.46 11.14
C GLU A 156 -8.05 0.94 11.39
N VAL A 157 -7.63 -0.01 10.55
CA VAL A 157 -6.30 -0.60 10.57
C VAL A 157 -5.87 -1.02 9.16
N GLU A 158 -4.66 -0.64 8.79
CA GLU A 158 -4.08 -1.00 7.50
C GLU A 158 -3.45 -2.39 7.58
N LEU A 159 -3.94 -3.31 6.75
CA LEU A 159 -3.40 -4.67 6.63
C LEU A 159 -2.83 -4.86 5.23
N LEU A 160 -1.67 -5.51 5.17
CA LEU A 160 -1.01 -5.93 3.95
C LEU A 160 -1.37 -7.38 3.65
N ARG A 161 -1.99 -7.62 2.50
CA ARG A 161 -2.16 -8.93 1.88
C ARG A 161 -0.86 -9.31 1.19
N LYS A 162 -0.31 -10.47 1.54
CA LYS A 162 0.82 -11.09 0.84
C LYS A 162 0.40 -12.42 0.22
N VAL A 163 0.85 -12.66 -1.01
CA VAL A 163 0.75 -13.95 -1.67
C VAL A 163 2.01 -14.75 -1.34
N THR A 164 1.84 -15.94 -0.80
CA THR A 164 2.93 -16.86 -0.42
C THR A 164 2.72 -18.21 -1.10
N ASP A 165 3.74 -19.07 -1.06
CA ASP A 165 3.65 -20.45 -1.54
C ASP A 165 2.55 -21.27 -0.82
N HIS A 166 2.14 -20.84 0.39
CA HIS A 166 1.10 -21.46 1.19
C HIS A 166 -0.28 -20.78 1.04
N GLY A 167 -0.40 -19.84 0.10
CA GLY A 167 -1.61 -19.07 -0.16
C GLY A 167 -1.52 -17.64 0.36
N ILE A 168 -2.68 -17.03 0.58
CA ILE A 168 -2.81 -15.62 0.97
C ILE A 168 -2.72 -15.49 2.49
N ILE A 169 -1.90 -14.56 2.96
CA ILE A 169 -1.87 -14.14 4.36
C ILE A 169 -2.08 -12.63 4.48
N PHE A 170 -2.59 -12.20 5.63
CA PHE A 170 -2.60 -10.79 6.01
C PHE A 170 -1.57 -10.56 7.10
N VAL A 171 -0.87 -9.44 7.01
CA VAL A 171 0.04 -8.95 8.04
C VAL A 171 -0.26 -7.50 8.34
N PRO A 172 -0.13 -7.06 9.59
CA PRO A 172 -0.39 -5.67 9.94
C PRO A 172 0.71 -4.77 9.40
N TYR A 173 0.33 -3.65 8.80
CA TYR A 173 1.29 -2.65 8.36
C TYR A 173 1.43 -1.56 9.41
N GLY A 174 2.57 -1.55 10.10
CA GLY A 174 2.84 -0.60 11.19
C GLY A 174 2.01 -0.79 12.47
N TYR A 175 1.11 -1.78 12.54
CA TYR A 175 0.26 -2.11 13.70
C TYR A 175 -0.59 -0.93 14.23
N GLN A 176 -0.85 0.09 13.41
CA GLN A 176 -1.50 1.30 13.91
C GLN A 176 -3.02 1.25 13.74
N ILE A 177 -3.70 0.85 14.81
CA ILE A 177 -5.13 1.18 14.92
C ILE A 177 -5.27 2.70 15.05
N ASN A 178 -6.27 3.22 14.35
CA ASN A 178 -6.72 4.61 14.42
C ASN A 178 -8.24 4.67 14.48
N LYS A 179 -8.78 5.86 14.77
CA LYS A 179 -10.22 6.12 14.57
C LYS A 179 -10.48 6.28 13.07
N LYS A 180 -11.66 5.85 12.61
CA LYS A 180 -12.05 5.93 11.20
C LYS A 180 -11.85 7.33 10.63
N GLY A 181 -11.24 7.41 9.44
CA GLY A 181 -10.94 8.63 8.72
C GLY A 181 -9.59 9.27 9.04
N ASP A 182 -8.75 8.64 9.86
CA ASP A 182 -7.40 9.14 10.16
C ASP A 182 -6.43 8.89 9.00
N TRP A 183 -6.51 7.72 8.37
CA TRP A 183 -5.71 7.31 7.23
C TRP A 183 -5.93 8.27 6.05
N HIS A 184 -7.20 8.54 5.72
CA HIS A 184 -7.61 9.49 4.67
C HIS A 184 -7.21 10.94 4.96
N ARG A 185 -7.02 11.30 6.23
CA ARG A 185 -6.49 12.63 6.61
C ARG A 185 -4.99 12.73 6.39
N ARG A 186 -4.26 11.62 6.51
CA ARG A 186 -2.79 11.56 6.44
C ARG A 186 -2.25 11.23 5.05
N HIS A 187 -3.04 10.56 4.21
CA HIS A 187 -2.61 10.11 2.89
C HIS A 187 -3.41 10.81 1.79
N PRO A 188 -2.77 11.10 0.64
CA PRO A 188 -3.47 11.60 -0.53
C PRO A 188 -4.53 10.60 -1.01
N SER A 189 -5.63 11.10 -1.58
CA SER A 189 -6.70 10.25 -2.13
C SER A 189 -6.24 9.33 -3.25
N THR A 190 -5.11 9.62 -3.91
CA THR A 190 -4.51 8.76 -4.94
C THR A 190 -4.00 7.41 -4.40
N TYR A 191 -3.90 7.26 -3.07
CA TYR A 191 -3.47 6.03 -2.40
C TYR A 191 -4.63 5.07 -2.09
N SER A 192 -5.87 5.39 -2.46
CA SER A 192 -6.99 4.47 -2.38
C SER A 192 -7.88 4.52 -3.60
N TYR A 193 -8.55 3.40 -3.87
CA TYR A 193 -9.63 3.37 -4.85
C TYR A 193 -10.94 3.66 -4.12
N PHE A 194 -11.22 4.93 -3.85
CA PHE A 194 -12.50 5.33 -3.27
C PHE A 194 -13.59 5.24 -4.36
N ASN A 195 -14.31 4.12 -4.39
CA ASN A 195 -15.42 3.94 -5.30
C ASN A 195 -16.65 4.66 -4.73
N ASP A 196 -16.83 5.94 -5.07
CA ASP A 196 -18.00 6.76 -4.70
C ASP A 196 -19.33 6.26 -5.35
N SER A 197 -19.37 5.03 -5.89
CA SER A 197 -20.49 4.49 -6.65
C SER A 197 -21.58 3.80 -5.81
N HIS A 198 -21.63 4.05 -4.50
CA HIS A 198 -22.74 3.60 -3.64
C HIS A 198 -23.51 4.76 -2.97
N SER A 199 -23.38 5.98 -3.49
CA SER A 199 -24.21 7.14 -3.13
C SER A 199 -25.06 7.60 -4.33
N ASN A 200 -26.05 6.78 -4.70
CA ASN A 200 -27.28 7.21 -5.39
C ASN A 200 -28.42 6.26 -5.04
#